data_AF-A0A945AA07-F1
#
_entry.id   AF-A0A945AA07-F1
#
_cell.length_a   1.000
_cell.length_b   1.000
_cell.length_c   1.000
_cell.angle_alpha   90.00
_cell.angle_beta   90.00
_cell.angle_gamma   90.00
#
_symmetry.space_group_name_H-M   'P 1'
#
loop_
_entity.id
_entity.type
_entity.pdbx_description
1 polymer ?
#
loop_
_entity_poly.entity_id
_entity_poly.type
_entity_poly.pdbx_seq_one_letter_code
_entity_poly.pdbx_strand_id
1 'polypeptide(L)'
;MTALELVTRFPEIPADLHAEPILEQFATVFDGLLSQASKPSACTTDHTAVHKYYLKLVGPMDIYRYGLFTRERVLSEIQKLLDTQHQNPDTFAAVLLAEG
;
A
#
# COMPACT_ATOMS: atom_id res chain seq x y z
N MET A 1 -8.52 9.45 0.35
CA MET A 1 -9.33 8.61 1.26
C MET A 1 -8.75 8.70 2.65
N THR A 2 -9.59 8.54 3.66
CA THR A 2 -9.17 8.46 5.08
C THR A 2 -8.58 7.09 5.40
N ALA A 3 -7.89 6.97 6.55
CA ALA A 3 -7.44 5.66 7.05
C ALA A 3 -8.62 4.68 7.23
N LEU A 4 -9.79 5.17 7.68
CA LEU A 4 -10.99 4.35 7.84
C LEU A 4 -11.49 3.79 6.51
N GLU A 5 -11.54 4.62 5.47
CA GLU A 5 -11.92 4.18 4.12
C GLU A 5 -10.92 3.16 3.56
N LEU A 6 -9.62 3.37 3.80
CA LEU A 6 -8.57 2.45 3.40
C LEU A 6 -8.77 1.07 4.02
N VAL A 7 -8.94 0.98 5.35
CA VAL A 7 -9.09 -0.31 6.04
C VAL A 7 -10.44 -0.97 5.75
N THR A 8 -11.46 -0.18 5.42
CA THR A 8 -12.76 -0.69 4.94
C THR A 8 -12.62 -1.33 3.57
N ARG A 9 -11.83 -0.72 2.67
CA ARG A 9 -11.54 -1.24 1.33
C ARG A 9 -10.63 -2.47 1.36
N PHE A 10 -9.63 -2.45 2.25
CA PHE A 10 -8.61 -3.48 2.39
C PHE A 10 -8.66 -4.09 3.80
N PRO A 11 -9.59 -5.02 4.06
CA PRO A 11 -9.77 -5.62 5.39
C PRO A 11 -8.60 -6.52 5.81
N GLU A 12 -7.61 -6.74 4.93
CA GLU A 12 -6.36 -7.41 5.30
C GLU A 12 -5.40 -6.53 6.11
N ILE A 13 -5.59 -5.21 6.16
CA ILE A 13 -4.75 -4.32 6.97
C ILE A 13 -4.98 -4.62 8.46
N PRO A 14 -3.96 -5.05 9.21
CA PRO A 14 -4.11 -5.40 10.63
C PRO A 14 -4.60 -4.23 11.51
N ALA A 15 -5.45 -4.55 12.48
CA ALA A 15 -6.13 -3.57 13.34
C ALA A 15 -5.18 -2.71 14.18
N ASP A 16 -4.01 -3.23 14.55
CA ASP A 16 -2.99 -2.49 15.29
C ASP A 16 -2.35 -1.37 14.45
N LEU A 17 -2.44 -1.43 13.12
CA LEU A 17 -2.00 -0.35 12.24
C LEU A 17 -3.04 0.76 12.07
N HIS A 18 -4.32 0.50 12.39
CA HIS A 18 -5.42 1.43 12.10
C HIS A 18 -5.28 2.75 12.87
N ALA A 19 -4.67 2.70 14.06
CA ALA A 19 -4.43 3.87 14.90
C ALA A 19 -3.13 4.61 14.56
N GLU A 20 -2.35 4.13 13.59
CA GLU A 20 -1.06 4.74 13.26
C GLU A 20 -1.25 6.02 12.44
N PRO A 21 -0.67 7.16 12.87
CA PRO A 21 -0.82 8.43 12.16
C PRO A 21 -0.20 8.37 10.76
N ILE A 22 0.83 7.54 10.56
CA ILE A 22 1.45 7.33 9.25
C ILE A 22 0.49 6.64 8.26
N LEU A 23 -0.47 5.85 8.75
CA LEU A 23 -1.47 5.21 7.89
C LEU A 23 -2.47 6.23 7.34
N GLU A 24 -2.83 7.25 8.12
CA GLU A 24 -3.69 8.35 7.66
C GLU A 24 -3.01 9.20 6.58
N GLN A 25 -1.73 9.52 6.77
CA GLN A 25 -0.95 10.22 5.76
C GLN A 25 -0.82 9.37 4.49
N PHE A 26 -0.51 8.07 4.63
CA PHE A 26 -0.45 7.12 3.52
C PHE A 26 -1.77 7.05 2.73
N ALA A 27 -2.91 6.90 3.41
CA ALA A 27 -4.22 6.83 2.78
C ALA A 27 -4.56 8.10 1.98
N THR A 28 -4.17 9.26 2.50
CA THR A 28 -4.39 10.56 1.85
C THR A 28 -3.48 10.73 0.64
N VAL A 29 -2.18 10.49 0.79
CA VAL A 29 -1.16 10.70 -0.24
C VAL A 29 -1.36 9.75 -1.42
N PHE A 30 -1.73 8.49 -1.17
CA PHE A 30 -1.85 7.47 -2.21
C PHE A 30 -3.29 7.22 -2.67
N ASP A 31 -4.25 8.07 -2.30
CA ASP A 31 -5.67 7.89 -2.59
C ASP A 31 -5.97 7.50 -4.05
N GLY A 32 -5.39 8.25 -5.00
CA GLY A 32 -5.59 8.00 -6.43
C GLY A 32 -5.09 6.63 -6.89
N LEU A 33 -3.99 6.12 -6.31
CA LEU A 33 -3.44 4.80 -6.63
C LEU A 33 -4.20 3.70 -5.88
N LEU A 34 -4.52 3.91 -4.60
CA LEU A 34 -5.27 2.98 -3.76
C LEU A 34 -6.70 2.76 -4.26
N SER A 35 -7.32 3.78 -4.84
CA SER A 35 -8.64 3.69 -5.47
C SER A 35 -8.64 2.78 -6.69
N GLN A 36 -7.52 2.72 -7.42
CA GLN A 36 -7.33 1.85 -8.58
C GLN A 36 -6.81 0.47 -8.19
N ALA A 37 -6.11 0.36 -7.05
CA ALA A 37 -5.51 -0.88 -6.60
C ALA A 37 -6.56 -1.98 -6.40
N SER A 38 -6.25 -3.16 -6.91
CA SER A 38 -7.08 -4.35 -6.79
C SER A 38 -6.23 -5.54 -6.38
N LYS A 39 -6.72 -6.36 -5.46
CA LYS A 39 -6.03 -7.58 -5.03
C LYS A 39 -6.02 -8.59 -6.19
N PRO A 40 -4.84 -9.12 -6.59
CA PRO A 40 -4.80 -10.16 -7.61
C PRO A 40 -5.50 -11.42 -7.10
N SER A 41 -6.30 -12.05 -7.97
CA SER A 41 -6.88 -13.36 -7.68
C SER A 41 -5.89 -14.48 -8.04
N ALA A 42 -5.93 -15.60 -7.32
CA ALA A 42 -4.97 -16.70 -7.48
C ALA A 42 -4.96 -17.33 -8.90
N CYS A 43 -6.02 -17.16 -9.68
CA CYS A 43 -6.13 -17.67 -11.05
C CYS A 43 -5.68 -16.67 -12.13
N THR A 44 -5.25 -15.46 -11.75
CA THR A 44 -4.88 -14.43 -12.71
C THR A 44 -3.36 -14.28 -12.76
N THR A 45 -2.72 -14.59 -13.88
CA THR A 45 -1.30 -14.29 -14.17
C THR A 45 -1.09 -12.81 -14.53
N ASP A 46 -2.06 -11.97 -14.21
CA ASP A 46 -2.18 -10.65 -14.79
C ASP A 46 -1.40 -9.63 -13.96
N HIS A 47 -0.30 -9.14 -14.53
CA HIS A 47 0.57 -8.12 -13.96
C HIS A 47 0.12 -6.69 -14.32
N THR A 48 -1.19 -6.46 -14.43
CA THR A 48 -1.73 -5.10 -14.64
C THR A 48 -1.25 -4.13 -13.57
N ALA A 49 -1.21 -2.85 -13.94
CA ALA A 49 -0.80 -1.77 -13.05
C ALA A 49 -1.62 -1.77 -11.74
N VAL A 50 -2.93 -2.06 -11.82
CA VAL A 50 -3.83 -2.12 -10.66
C VAL A 50 -3.44 -3.20 -9.63
N HIS A 51 -2.97 -4.37 -10.08
CA HIS A 51 -2.48 -5.42 -9.18
C HIS A 51 -1.12 -5.07 -8.60
N LYS A 52 -0.24 -4.45 -9.41
CA LYS A 52 1.06 -3.96 -8.93
C LYS A 52 0.89 -2.90 -7.83
N TYR A 53 -0.06 -1.97 -7.99
CA TYR A 53 -0.38 -0.99 -6.95
C TYR A 53 -0.79 -1.66 -5.65
N TYR A 54 -1.66 -2.66 -5.69
CA TYR A 54 -2.01 -3.42 -4.48
C TYR A 54 -0.77 -4.08 -3.84
N LEU A 55 0.03 -4.81 -4.63
CA LEU A 55 1.17 -5.56 -4.12
C LEU A 55 2.23 -4.66 -3.49
N LYS A 56 2.45 -3.46 -4.03
CA LYS A 56 3.46 -2.52 -3.52
C LYS A 56 2.94 -1.70 -2.33
N LEU A 57 1.69 -1.23 -2.39
CA LEU A 57 1.13 -0.31 -1.39
C LEU A 57 0.52 -1.06 -0.19
N VAL A 58 -0.27 -2.11 -0.46
CA VAL A 58 -1.01 -2.89 0.57
C VAL A 58 -0.28 -4.19 0.93
N GLY A 59 0.50 -4.75 0.00
CA GLY A 59 1.21 -6.02 0.19
C GLY A 59 2.02 -6.15 1.48
N PRO A 60 2.83 -5.15 1.90
CA PRO A 60 3.55 -5.23 3.18
C PRO A 60 2.63 -5.41 4.39
N MET A 61 1.43 -4.81 4.38
CA MET A 61 0.43 -4.95 5.46
C MET A 61 -0.24 -6.33 5.41
N ASP A 62 -0.54 -6.85 4.22
CA ASP A 62 -1.09 -8.21 4.03
C ASP A 62 -0.05 -9.27 4.46
N ILE A 63 1.23 -9.08 4.14
CA ILE A 63 2.33 -9.96 4.58
C ILE A 63 2.48 -9.92 6.11
N TYR A 64 2.33 -8.73 6.73
CA TYR A 64 2.34 -8.60 8.17
C TYR A 64 1.19 -9.34 8.85
N ARG A 65 0.00 -9.34 8.26
CA ARG A 65 -1.13 -10.14 8.74
C ARG A 65 -0.80 -11.64 8.85
N TYR A 66 0.06 -12.17 7.99
CA TYR A 66 0.53 -13.57 8.05
C TYR A 66 1.69 -13.79 9.04
N GLY A 67 2.12 -12.76 9.78
CA GLY A 67 3.22 -12.85 10.75
C GLY A 67 4.61 -12.92 10.11
N LEU A 68 4.72 -12.63 8.81
CA LEU A 68 5.98 -12.71 8.07
C LEU A 68 6.80 -11.41 8.16
N PHE A 69 6.13 -10.28 8.42
CA PHE A 69 6.76 -8.99 8.71
C PHE A 69 6.57 -8.65 10.19
N THR A 70 7.34 -7.68 10.68
CA THR A 70 7.07 -7.02 11.97
C THR A 70 6.34 -5.71 11.74
N ARG A 71 5.66 -5.19 12.77
CA ARG A 71 5.02 -3.87 12.72
C ARG A 71 6.01 -2.78 12.31
N GLU A 72 7.18 -2.73 12.94
CA GLU A 72 8.25 -1.77 12.64
C GLU A 72 8.70 -1.83 11.18
N ARG A 73 8.79 -3.04 10.61
CA ARG A 73 9.12 -3.22 9.20
C ARG A 73 8.03 -2.62 8.31
N VAL A 74 6.76 -2.87 8.59
CA VAL A 74 5.64 -2.28 7.81
C VAL A 74 5.69 -0.76 7.88
N LEU A 75 5.85 -0.17 9.07
CA LEU A 75 5.93 1.28 9.22
C LEU A 75 7.11 1.87 8.46
N SER A 76 8.26 1.19 8.47
CA SER A 76 9.43 1.59 7.68
C SER A 76 9.16 1.55 6.17
N GLU A 77 8.46 0.53 5.67
CA GLU A 77 8.09 0.45 4.25
C GLU A 77 7.10 1.56 3.87
N ILE A 78 6.11 1.85 4.71
CA ILE A 78 5.17 2.97 4.51
C ILE A 78 5.93 4.30 4.43
N GLN A 79 6.88 4.52 5.35
CA GLN A 79 7.69 5.74 5.36
C GLN A 79 8.52 5.88 4.07
N LYS A 80 9.17 4.81 3.60
CA LYS A 80 9.93 4.84 2.35
C LYS A 80 9.06 5.17 1.14
N LEU A 81 7.84 4.66 1.10
CA LEU A 81 6.88 4.98 0.02
C LEU A 81 6.54 6.47 0.07
N LEU A 82 6.23 7.01 1.25
CA LEU A 82 5.94 8.43 1.45
C LEU A 82 7.13 9.31 1.05
N ASP A 83 8.35 8.96 1.46
CA ASP A 83 9.57 9.70 1.11
C ASP A 83 9.82 9.67 -0.40
N THR A 84 9.65 8.51 -1.03
CA THR A 84 9.83 8.35 -2.49
C THR A 84 8.80 9.15 -3.27
N GLN A 85 7.55 9.16 -2.82
CA GLN A 85 6.48 9.97 -3.39
C GLN A 85 6.73 11.47 -3.21
N HIS A 86 7.27 11.88 -2.05
CA HIS A 86 7.64 13.27 -1.82
C HIS A 86 8.77 13.72 -2.75
N GLN A 87 9.74 12.85 -3.01
CA GLN A 87 10.86 13.12 -3.92
C GLN A 87 10.45 13.10 -5.40
N ASN A 88 9.43 12.33 -5.76
CA ASN A 88 9.07 12.04 -7.15
C ASN A 88 7.55 12.11 -7.41
N PRO A 89 6.83 13.18 -7.02
CA PRO A 89 5.37 13.18 -6.99
C PRO A 89 4.72 12.92 -8.36
N ASP A 90 5.30 13.46 -9.44
CA ASP A 90 4.77 13.32 -10.80
C ASP A 90 5.12 11.97 -11.46
N THR A 91 6.19 11.32 -11.00
CA THR A 91 6.74 10.10 -11.64
C THR A 91 6.60 8.87 -10.76
N PHE A 92 6.13 8.99 -9.52
CA PHE A 92 6.05 7.89 -8.57
C PHE A 92 5.23 6.71 -9.08
N ALA A 93 4.11 6.96 -9.76
CA ALA A 93 3.33 5.87 -10.34
C ALA A 93 4.16 5.04 -11.34
N ALA A 94 5.05 5.67 -12.10
CA ALA A 94 5.97 4.97 -13.00
C ALA A 94 7.09 4.27 -12.22
N VAL A 95 7.67 4.92 -11.20
CA VAL A 95 8.68 4.33 -10.30
C VAL A 95 8.14 3.04 -9.67
N LEU A 96 6.93 3.09 -9.12
CA LEU A 96 6.25 1.97 -8.47
C LEU A 96 6.03 0.78 -9.40
N LEU A 97 5.84 1.04 -10.71
CA LEU A 97 5.63 0.02 -11.73
C LEU A 97 6.94 -0.52 -12.34
N ALA A 98 8.00 0.28 -12.31
CA ALA A 98 9.33 -0.04 -12.83
C ALA A 98 10.15 -0.88 -11.86
N GLU A 99 9.90 -0.79 -10.56
CA GLU A 99 10.50 -1.68 -9.57
C GLU A 99 9.91 -3.11 -9.67
N GLY A 100 10.48 -3.91 -10.57
CA GLY A 100 10.14 -5.32 -10.80
C GLY A 100 11.37 -6.16 -11.08
#